data_AF-A0A954IGS0-F1
#
_entry.id   AF-A0A954IGS0-F1
#
_cell.length_a   1.000
_cell.length_b   1.000
_cell.length_c   1.000
_cell.angle_alpha   90.00
_cell.angle_beta   90.00
_cell.angle_gamma   90.00
#
_symmetry.space_group_name_H-M   'P 1'
#
loop_
_entity.id
_entity.type
_entity.pdbx_description
1 polymer ?
#
loop_
_entity_poly.entity_id
_entity_poly.type
_entity_poly.pdbx_seq_one_letter_code
_entity_poly.pdbx_strand_id
1 'polypeptide(L)'
;MARKFGYMNDVDQLIEQTRVDQVLAHYALPLPDRNSGEHRMKCVFNESCSDSQYGNLTVRLDDPINRIYCHTCQVRGNLLTLIHGLEKHSPPAGGRLRGDEFKSAVTKLREIAGQPDSKAASTHARNDSVNPTPQARSQGSASDSTPSIPKLINVPLRRHEKEAARALATLHEELVTDTAQMSPEAAQYLRKRPWMTPELMQKWGVGWIPGNGRS
;
A
#
# COMPACT_ATOMS: atom_id res chain seq x y z
N MET A 1 9.99 -17.80 20.46
CA MET A 1 8.80 -17.73 19.59
C MET A 1 8.72 -16.32 18.99
N ALA A 2 9.11 -16.16 17.72
CA ALA A 2 9.04 -14.86 17.05
C ALA A 2 7.59 -14.59 16.60
N ARG A 3 6.95 -13.57 17.18
CA ARG A 3 5.63 -13.12 16.75
C ARG A 3 5.74 -12.53 15.35
N LYS A 4 5.00 -13.08 14.37
CA LYS A 4 4.83 -12.45 13.06
C LYS A 4 4.00 -11.19 13.25
N PHE A 5 4.67 -10.05 13.39
CA PHE A 5 4.00 -8.75 13.31
C PHE A 5 3.47 -8.56 11.88
N GLY A 6 2.23 -8.09 11.76
CA GLY A 6 1.67 -7.72 10.47
C GLY A 6 2.51 -6.63 9.82
N TYR A 7 2.76 -6.74 8.51
CA TYR A 7 3.62 -5.82 7.76
C TYR A 7 3.26 -4.34 7.93
N MET A 8 1.98 -4.02 8.19
CA MET A 8 1.55 -2.64 8.47
C MET A 8 2.00 -2.15 9.86
N ASN A 9 1.88 -2.97 10.90
CA ASN A 9 2.33 -2.60 12.26
C ASN A 9 3.85 -2.39 12.33
N ASP A 10 4.60 -3.15 11.53
CA ASP A 10 6.06 -2.97 11.38
C ASP A 10 6.40 -1.60 10.78
N VAL A 11 5.62 -1.14 9.80
CA VAL A 11 5.83 0.17 9.16
C VAL A 11 5.40 1.31 10.07
N ASP A 12 4.28 1.19 10.78
CA ASP A 12 3.85 2.24 11.73
C ASP A 12 4.87 2.41 12.86
N GLN A 13 5.40 1.29 13.38
CA GLN A 13 6.47 1.31 14.37
C GLN A 13 7.77 1.91 13.80
N LEU A 14 8.10 1.60 12.54
CA LEU A 14 9.26 2.19 11.86
C LEU A 14 9.12 3.71 11.72
N ILE A 15 7.93 4.21 11.38
CA ILE A 15 7.66 5.65 11.28
C ILE A 15 7.78 6.34 12.65
N GLU A 16 7.26 5.71 13.70
CA GLU A 16 7.34 6.24 15.07
C GLU A 16 8.79 6.27 15.60
N GLN A 17 9.60 5.27 15.23
CA GLN A 17 11.00 5.16 15.67
C GLN A 17 11.95 6.04 14.85
N THR A 18 11.63 6.36 13.60
CA THR A 18 12.50 7.12 12.72
C THR A 18 12.31 8.62 12.95
N ARG A 19 13.39 9.32 13.30
CA ARG A 19 13.36 10.76 13.54
C ARG A 19 13.41 11.52 12.22
N VAL A 20 12.70 12.64 12.15
CA VAL A 20 12.78 13.58 11.00
C VAL A 20 14.21 14.02 10.75
N ASP A 21 15.00 14.27 11.81
CA ASP A 21 16.43 14.61 11.75
C ASP A 21 17.24 13.61 10.91
N GLN A 22 16.94 12.30 11.04
CA GLN A 22 17.66 11.25 10.31
C GLN A 22 17.34 11.30 8.82
N VAL A 23 16.06 11.51 8.47
CA VAL A 23 15.65 11.66 7.07
C VAL A 23 16.25 12.90 6.46
N LEU A 24 16.15 14.06 7.13
CA LEU A 24 16.71 15.31 6.59
C LEU A 24 18.24 15.24 6.46
N ALA A 25 18.94 14.64 7.43
CA ALA A 25 20.38 14.42 7.35
C ALA A 25 20.76 13.54 6.14
N HIS A 26 19.99 12.47 5.87
CA HIS A 26 20.25 11.58 4.73
C HIS A 26 20.22 12.31 3.38
N TYR A 27 19.33 13.30 3.23
CA TYR A 27 19.23 14.12 2.03
C TYR A 27 20.05 15.42 2.09
N ALA A 28 20.96 15.55 3.07
CA ALA A 28 21.78 16.75 3.31
C ALA A 28 20.94 18.05 3.44
N LEU A 29 19.75 17.94 4.02
CA LEU A 29 18.86 19.06 4.26
C LEU A 29 19.06 19.67 5.64
N PRO A 30 18.65 20.95 5.84
CA PRO A 30 18.74 21.59 7.15
C PRO A 30 18.00 20.80 8.23
N LEU A 31 18.67 20.56 9.35
CA LEU A 31 18.08 19.89 10.50
C LEU A 31 17.02 20.80 11.17
N PRO A 32 16.00 20.20 11.80
CA PRO A 32 14.97 20.99 12.45
C PRO A 32 15.49 21.62 13.74
N ASP A 33 14.93 22.78 14.09
CA ASP A 33 15.15 23.38 15.39
C ASP A 33 14.44 22.54 16.45
N ARG A 34 15.22 22.03 17.41
CA ARG A 34 14.74 21.15 18.48
C ARG A 34 13.78 21.84 19.45
N ASN A 35 13.75 23.17 19.44
CA ASN A 35 12.87 23.96 20.32
C ASN A 35 11.51 24.29 19.67
N SER A 36 11.33 23.95 18.38
CA SER A 36 10.09 24.15 17.65
C SER A 36 9.35 22.83 17.48
N GLY A 37 8.06 22.78 17.83
CA GLY A 37 7.21 21.61 17.54
C GLY A 37 6.91 21.39 16.04
N GLU A 38 7.38 22.30 15.20
CA GLU A 38 7.18 22.31 13.75
C GLU A 38 8.49 22.63 13.03
N HIS A 39 8.80 21.85 11.99
CA HIS A 39 9.84 22.18 11.02
C HIS A 39 9.22 22.66 9.72
N ARG A 40 9.70 23.78 9.18
CA ARG A 40 9.28 24.30 7.88
C ARG A 40 10.41 24.25 6.87
N MET A 41 10.10 23.79 5.68
CA MET A 41 11.05 23.63 4.58
C MET A 41 10.42 23.97 3.22
N LYS A 42 11.26 24.08 2.19
CA LYS A 42 10.80 24.23 0.81
C LYS A 42 9.96 23.02 0.39
N CYS A 43 8.93 23.26 -0.42
CA CYS A 43 8.13 22.17 -0.96
C CYS A 43 8.99 21.29 -1.88
N VAL A 44 8.91 19.98 -1.68
CA VAL A 44 9.64 18.98 -2.48
C VAL A 44 8.78 18.38 -3.58
N PHE A 45 7.45 18.60 -3.55
CA PHE A 45 6.50 17.94 -4.46
C PHE A 45 6.23 18.72 -5.75
N ASN A 46 6.56 20.01 -5.78
CA ASN A 46 6.31 20.88 -6.92
C ASN A 46 7.24 22.08 -6.84
N GLU A 47 8.06 22.28 -7.87
CA GLU A 47 9.04 23.38 -7.94
C GLU A 47 8.39 24.76 -7.87
N SER A 48 7.17 24.90 -8.41
CA SER A 48 6.40 26.15 -8.34
C SER A 48 5.92 26.51 -6.93
N CYS A 49 6.05 25.60 -5.96
CA CYS A 49 5.69 25.82 -4.56
C CYS A 49 6.87 26.30 -3.70
N SER A 50 8.00 26.69 -4.29
CA SER A 50 9.24 26.97 -3.55
C SER A 50 9.41 28.43 -3.08
N ASP A 51 8.52 29.34 -3.47
CA ASP A 51 8.68 30.81 -3.31
C ASP A 51 8.27 31.41 -1.95
N SER A 52 8.43 30.66 -0.85
CA SER A 52 8.15 31.19 0.50
C SER A 52 9.43 31.37 1.32
N GLN A 53 9.59 32.55 1.95
CA GLN A 53 10.70 32.86 2.87
C GLN A 53 10.78 31.88 4.04
N TYR A 54 9.63 31.35 4.50
CA TYR A 54 9.54 30.48 5.67
C TYR A 54 9.38 29.00 5.32
N GLY A 55 9.30 28.65 4.03
CA GLY A 55 8.96 27.30 3.57
C GLY A 55 7.46 27.02 3.56
N ASN A 56 6.99 26.33 2.51
CA ASN A 56 5.58 25.98 2.32
C ASN A 56 5.22 24.59 2.83
N LEU A 57 6.22 23.74 3.12
CA LEU A 57 6.04 22.40 3.65
C LEU A 57 6.33 22.38 5.14
N THR A 58 5.29 22.06 5.92
CA THR A 58 5.34 21.86 7.37
C THR A 58 5.52 20.37 7.68
N VAL A 59 6.40 20.05 8.62
CA VAL A 59 6.55 18.75 9.27
C VAL A 59 6.31 18.92 10.77
N ARG A 60 5.36 18.18 11.34
CA ARG A 60 5.09 18.17 12.79
C ARG A 60 6.06 17.23 13.49
N LEU A 61 6.89 17.76 14.38
CA LEU A 61 7.91 16.99 15.10
C LEU A 61 7.36 16.33 16.36
N ASP A 62 6.32 16.91 16.96
CA ASP A 62 5.66 16.40 18.16
C ASP A 62 4.60 15.31 17.85
N ASP A 63 4.40 14.98 16.58
CA ASP A 63 3.41 14.00 16.14
C ASP A 63 4.09 12.65 15.91
N PRO A 64 3.65 11.54 16.55
CA PRO A 64 4.29 10.22 16.40
C PRO A 64 4.30 9.70 14.96
N ILE A 65 3.37 10.16 14.11
CA ILE A 65 3.36 9.80 12.69
C ILE A 65 4.02 10.85 11.79
N ASN A 66 4.64 11.88 12.37
CA ASN A 66 5.38 12.93 11.69
C ASN A 66 4.59 13.53 10.52
N ARG A 67 3.39 14.04 10.80
CA ARG A 67 2.48 14.56 9.78
C ARG A 67 3.13 15.68 8.99
N ILE A 68 3.01 15.59 7.67
CA ILE A 68 3.45 16.63 6.74
C ILE A 68 2.25 17.28 6.06
N TYR A 69 2.39 18.56 5.76
CA TYR A 69 1.41 19.32 4.99
C TYR A 69 2.06 20.46 4.23
N CYS A 70 1.78 20.54 2.92
CA CYS A 70 2.16 21.67 2.10
C CYS A 70 0.99 22.66 1.96
N HIS A 71 1.20 23.92 2.32
CA HIS A 71 0.17 24.96 2.25
C HIS A 71 -0.19 25.38 0.82
N THR A 72 0.71 25.14 -0.14
CA THR A 72 0.50 25.53 -1.55
C THR A 72 -0.10 24.40 -2.38
N CYS A 73 0.58 23.25 -2.49
CA CYS A 73 0.09 22.12 -3.30
C CYS A 73 -0.85 21.19 -2.53
N GLN A 74 -1.15 21.47 -1.25
CA GLN A 74 -2.12 20.73 -0.43
C GLN A 74 -1.78 19.25 -0.21
N VAL A 75 -0.55 18.84 -0.55
CA VAL A 75 -0.05 17.48 -0.30
C VAL A 75 0.07 17.27 1.20
N ARG A 76 -0.50 16.17 1.67
CA ARG A 76 -0.51 15.76 3.08
C ARG A 76 -0.07 14.31 3.21
N GLY A 77 0.58 13.98 4.32
CA GLY A 77 1.04 12.62 4.56
C GLY A 77 1.87 12.50 5.83
N ASN A 78 2.82 11.59 5.78
CA ASN A 78 3.78 11.29 6.84
C ASN A 78 5.21 11.25 6.28
N LEU A 79 6.16 10.77 7.08
CA LEU A 79 7.56 10.53 6.70
C LEU A 79 7.75 9.79 5.36
N LEU A 80 6.94 8.77 5.07
CA LEU A 80 7.03 8.06 3.78
C LEU A 80 6.68 8.95 2.61
N THR A 81 5.68 9.82 2.78
CA THR A 81 5.28 10.79 1.76
C THR A 81 6.36 11.84 1.55
N LEU A 82 7.04 12.26 2.62
CA LEU A 82 8.19 13.16 2.54
C LEU A 82 9.33 12.52 1.73
N ILE A 83 9.72 11.29 2.05
CA ILE A 83 10.76 10.53 1.34
C ILE A 83 10.42 10.41 -0.15
N HIS A 84 9.19 10.04 -0.48
CA HIS A 84 8.75 9.97 -1.87
C HIS A 84 8.91 11.32 -2.60
N GLY A 85 8.50 12.42 -1.97
CA GLY A 85 8.67 13.76 -2.53
C GLY A 85 10.13 14.16 -2.72
N LEU A 86 11.01 13.75 -1.81
CA LEU A 86 12.45 13.99 -1.90
C LEU A 86 13.12 13.21 -3.05
N GLU A 87 12.61 12.03 -3.39
CA GLU A 87 13.15 11.20 -4.48
C GLU A 87 12.54 11.51 -5.86
N LYS A 88 11.23 11.78 -5.90
CA LYS A 88 10.45 11.85 -7.16
C LYS A 88 10.07 13.27 -7.54
N HIS A 89 10.27 14.23 -6.65
CA HIS A 89 9.91 15.63 -6.83
C HIS A 89 8.45 15.86 -7.30
N SER A 90 7.55 14.95 -6.92
CA SER A 90 6.16 14.93 -7.37
C SER A 90 5.24 14.36 -6.28
N PRO A 91 3.96 14.75 -6.25
CA PRO A 91 2.99 14.17 -5.34
C PRO A 91 2.67 12.71 -5.72
N PRO A 92 2.26 11.87 -4.76
CA PRO A 92 1.82 10.51 -5.05
C PRO A 92 0.67 10.49 -6.06
N ALA A 93 0.68 9.56 -7.02
CA ALA A 93 -0.24 9.53 -8.16
C ALA A 93 -1.75 9.46 -7.77
N GLY A 94 -2.07 9.02 -6.55
CA GLY A 94 -3.44 8.98 -6.01
C GLY A 94 -3.65 9.77 -4.72
N GLY A 95 -2.75 10.71 -4.39
CA GLY A 95 -2.78 11.47 -3.15
C GLY A 95 -2.40 10.67 -1.89
N ARG A 96 -2.16 9.36 -2.03
CA ARG A 96 -1.58 8.47 -1.01
C ARG A 96 -0.64 7.49 -1.70
N LEU A 97 0.44 7.13 -1.01
CA LEU A 97 1.37 6.10 -1.47
C LEU A 97 0.68 4.74 -1.55
N ARG A 98 0.77 4.06 -2.69
CA ARG A 98 0.23 2.71 -2.90
C ARG A 98 1.20 1.85 -3.67
N GLY A 99 1.04 0.53 -3.54
CA GLY A 99 1.77 -0.44 -4.35
C GLY A 99 3.28 -0.27 -4.24
N ASP A 100 3.94 -0.09 -5.38
CA ASP A 100 5.40 -0.04 -5.46
C ASP A 100 5.98 1.28 -4.95
N GLU A 101 5.27 2.40 -5.06
CA GLU A 101 5.67 3.68 -4.46
C GLU A 101 5.80 3.56 -2.95
N PHE A 102 4.82 2.89 -2.32
CA PHE A 102 4.82 2.63 -0.89
C PHE A 102 5.99 1.73 -0.49
N LYS A 103 6.22 0.63 -1.21
CA LYS A 103 7.32 -0.30 -0.91
C LYS A 103 8.67 0.40 -1.03
N SER A 104 8.88 1.20 -2.09
CA SER A 104 10.11 1.96 -2.30
C SER A 104 10.38 2.92 -1.14
N ALA A 105 9.37 3.69 -0.73
CA ALA A 105 9.49 4.62 0.39
C ALA A 105 9.78 3.90 1.72
N VAL A 106 9.17 2.74 1.97
CA VAL A 106 9.43 1.93 3.17
C VAL A 106 10.85 1.35 3.16
N THR A 107 11.32 0.82 2.03
CA THR A 107 12.71 0.34 1.89
C THR A 107 13.70 1.47 2.18
N LYS A 108 13.46 2.65 1.62
CA LYS A 108 14.31 3.82 1.89
C LYS A 108 14.25 4.26 3.36
N LEU A 109 13.07 4.25 3.98
CA LEU A 109 12.95 4.56 5.41
C LEU A 109 13.72 3.57 6.29
N ARG A 110 13.70 2.27 5.96
CA ARG A 110 14.51 1.26 6.68
C ARG A 110 16.01 1.50 6.53
N GLU A 111 16.45 1.84 5.32
CA GLU A 111 17.85 2.19 5.04
C GLU A 111 18.28 3.39 5.91
N ILE A 112 17.46 4.44 5.97
CA ILE A 112 17.73 5.63 6.79
C ILE A 112 17.73 5.29 8.29
N ALA A 113 16.83 4.42 8.73
CA ALA A 113 16.77 3.94 10.11
C ALA A 113 17.91 2.98 10.48
N GLY A 114 18.79 2.61 9.53
CA GLY A 114 19.86 1.64 9.75
C GLY A 114 19.38 0.22 9.99
N GLN A 115 18.13 -0.10 9.61
CA GLN A 115 17.60 -1.46 9.68
C GLN A 115 17.96 -2.21 8.40
N PRO A 116 18.85 -3.21 8.43
CA PRO A 116 19.20 -3.96 7.23
C PRO A 116 17.97 -4.69 6.69
N ASP A 117 17.81 -4.65 5.36
CA ASP A 117 16.74 -5.33 4.64
C ASP A 117 16.69 -6.81 5.02
N SER A 118 15.75 -7.19 5.88
CA SER A 118 15.50 -8.61 6.23
C SER A 118 14.87 -9.40 5.06
N LYS A 119 14.94 -8.89 3.82
CA LYS A 119 14.37 -9.48 2.61
C LYS A 119 15.21 -9.25 1.32
N ALA A 120 16.51 -8.94 1.42
CA ALA A 120 17.38 -8.80 0.24
C ALA A 120 18.25 -10.04 -0.06
N ALA A 121 17.89 -11.23 0.45
CA ALA A 121 18.55 -12.49 0.09
C ALA A 121 17.66 -13.33 -0.86
N SER A 122 17.28 -12.76 -2.00
CA SER A 122 17.07 -13.56 -3.20
C SER A 122 16.96 -12.63 -4.40
N THR A 123 17.77 -12.93 -5.40
CA THR A 123 17.73 -12.53 -6.81
C THR A 123 18.85 -11.58 -7.22
N HIS A 124 19.63 -12.07 -8.20
CA HIS A 124 20.66 -11.42 -8.99
C HIS A 124 22.12 -11.71 -8.64
N ALA A 125 22.48 -12.99 -8.75
CA ALA A 125 23.77 -13.39 -9.34
C ALA A 125 23.51 -14.57 -10.29
N ARG A 126 23.32 -14.28 -11.58
CA ARG A 126 23.43 -15.25 -12.67
C ARG A 126 24.14 -14.55 -13.82
N ASN A 127 25.47 -14.69 -13.85
CA ASN A 127 26.23 -14.62 -15.08
C ASN A 127 26.66 -16.04 -15.45
N ASP A 128 26.42 -16.35 -16.72
CA ASP A 128 27.20 -17.22 -17.59
C ASP A 128 27.21 -18.75 -17.36
N SER A 129 26.42 -19.38 -18.25
CA SER A 129 26.92 -20.33 -19.25
C SER A 129 26.92 -21.84 -18.95
N VAL A 130 26.42 -22.54 -19.97
CA VAL A 130 26.64 -23.96 -20.34
C VAL A 130 25.81 -25.02 -19.62
N ASN A 131 24.77 -25.45 -20.33
CA ASN A 131 24.18 -26.79 -20.32
C ASN A 131 25.28 -27.82 -20.68
N PRO A 132 25.35 -29.03 -20.07
CA PRO A 132 24.42 -30.08 -20.48
C PRO A 132 24.02 -31.11 -19.40
N THR A 133 22.85 -31.71 -19.57
CA THR A 133 22.46 -33.05 -19.06
C THR A 133 23.47 -34.13 -19.56
N PRO A 134 23.68 -35.29 -18.90
CA PRO A 134 22.60 -36.28 -18.70
C PRO A 134 22.68 -37.21 -17.46
N GLN A 135 21.53 -37.86 -17.21
CA GLN A 135 21.35 -39.23 -16.70
C GLN A 135 21.44 -39.58 -15.20
N ALA A 136 20.38 -40.29 -14.82
CA ALA A 136 20.03 -40.88 -13.54
C ALA A 136 20.94 -42.05 -13.10
N ARG A 137 21.09 -42.21 -11.78
CA ARG A 137 20.72 -43.45 -11.04
C ARG A 137 20.85 -43.27 -9.52
N SER A 138 19.68 -43.27 -8.87
CA SER A 138 19.26 -44.04 -7.69
C SER A 138 20.14 -44.20 -6.43
N GLN A 139 19.42 -44.05 -5.29
CA GLN A 139 19.69 -44.49 -3.90
C GLN A 139 20.45 -43.45 -3.06
N GLY A 140 19.97 -42.93 -1.93
CA GLY A 140 18.78 -43.18 -1.12
C GLY A 140 19.13 -42.71 0.30
N SER A 141 18.31 -41.85 0.91
CA SER A 141 18.24 -41.69 2.38
C SER A 141 17.03 -40.85 2.74
N ALA A 142 16.21 -41.41 3.62
CA ALA A 142 14.95 -40.89 4.10
C ALA A 142 15.11 -39.57 4.85
N SER A 143 14.20 -38.63 4.58
CA SER A 143 13.67 -37.76 5.62
C SER A 143 12.28 -37.28 5.23
N ASP A 144 11.51 -37.08 6.28
CA ASP A 144 10.08 -37.22 6.36
C ASP A 144 9.32 -35.99 5.83
N SER A 145 8.19 -36.32 5.21
CA SER A 145 7.04 -35.52 4.78
C SER A 145 6.93 -34.04 5.23
N THR A 146 6.89 -33.15 4.24
CA THR A 146 5.64 -32.46 3.80
C THR A 146 5.95 -31.67 2.53
N PRO A 147 5.31 -31.93 1.38
CA PRO A 147 5.44 -31.05 0.23
C PRO A 147 4.79 -29.72 0.57
N SER A 148 5.59 -28.66 0.74
CA SER A 148 5.06 -27.31 0.81
C SER A 148 4.45 -27.01 -0.57
N ILE A 149 3.13 -27.16 -0.67
CA ILE A 149 2.38 -26.79 -1.87
C ILE A 149 2.78 -25.35 -2.18
N PRO A 150 3.31 -25.06 -3.39
CA PRO A 150 3.61 -23.70 -3.76
C PRO A 150 2.31 -22.92 -3.62
N LYS A 151 2.27 -21.96 -2.69
CA LYS A 151 1.09 -21.10 -2.49
C LYS A 151 0.83 -20.46 -3.84
N LEU A 152 -0.22 -20.91 -4.52
CA LEU A 152 -0.56 -20.37 -5.82
C LEU A 152 -0.88 -18.89 -5.60
N ILE A 153 0.00 -18.04 -6.08
CA ILE A 153 -0.21 -16.60 -6.09
C ILE A 153 -1.26 -16.36 -7.19
N ASN A 154 -2.36 -15.68 -6.85
CA ASN A 154 -3.51 -15.40 -7.72
C ASN A 154 -4.39 -16.62 -8.08
N VAL A 155 -4.95 -17.30 -7.08
CA VAL A 155 -6.03 -18.28 -7.29
C VAL A 155 -7.35 -17.57 -7.59
N PRO A 156 -8.04 -17.88 -8.70
CA PRO A 156 -9.38 -17.34 -8.97
C PRO A 156 -10.33 -17.63 -7.80
N LEU A 157 -11.17 -16.67 -7.44
CA LEU A 157 -12.07 -16.76 -6.27
C LEU A 157 -12.90 -18.06 -6.24
N ARG A 158 -13.37 -18.54 -7.40
CA ARG A 158 -14.10 -19.83 -7.54
C ARG A 158 -13.32 -21.06 -7.05
N ARG A 159 -11.99 -21.02 -7.11
CA ARG A 159 -11.09 -22.13 -6.76
C ARG A 159 -10.37 -21.91 -5.42
N HIS A 160 -10.75 -20.87 -4.68
CA HIS A 160 -10.13 -20.57 -3.40
C HIS A 160 -10.58 -21.58 -2.33
N GLU A 161 -9.66 -22.01 -1.47
CA GLU A 161 -9.94 -22.92 -0.35
C GLU A 161 -10.98 -22.36 0.65
N LYS A 162 -11.07 -21.03 0.77
CA LYS A 162 -12.01 -20.35 1.67
C LYS A 162 -13.39 -20.31 1.01
N GLU A 163 -14.38 -20.83 1.71
CA GLU A 163 -15.78 -20.80 1.26
C GLU A 163 -16.28 -19.37 1.05
N ALA A 164 -15.97 -18.44 1.95
CA ALA A 164 -16.33 -17.03 1.80
C ALA A 164 -15.78 -16.42 0.50
N ALA A 165 -14.55 -16.77 0.11
CA ALA A 165 -13.97 -16.30 -1.14
C ALA A 165 -14.65 -16.91 -2.37
N ARG A 166 -15.07 -18.18 -2.29
CA ARG A 166 -15.86 -18.83 -3.35
C ARG A 166 -17.24 -18.20 -3.49
N ALA A 167 -17.91 -17.88 -2.38
CA ALA A 167 -19.21 -17.23 -2.36
C ALA A 167 -19.20 -15.85 -3.05
N LEU A 168 -18.09 -15.11 -2.96
CA LEU A 168 -17.94 -13.84 -3.68
C LEU A 168 -17.95 -13.99 -5.21
N ALA A 169 -17.65 -15.19 -5.75
CA ALA A 169 -17.62 -15.41 -7.19
C ALA A 169 -19.01 -15.44 -7.86
N THR A 170 -20.07 -15.63 -7.08
CA THR A 170 -21.48 -15.63 -7.54
C THR A 170 -22.29 -14.52 -6.87
N LEU A 171 -21.64 -13.58 -6.17
CA LEU A 171 -22.30 -12.49 -5.44
C LEU A 171 -23.26 -11.66 -6.31
N HIS A 172 -22.94 -11.51 -7.59
CA HIS A 172 -23.76 -10.79 -8.56
C HIS A 172 -25.18 -11.36 -8.73
N GLU A 173 -25.40 -12.63 -8.38
CA GLU A 173 -26.72 -13.30 -8.42
C GLU A 173 -27.60 -12.93 -7.21
N GLU A 174 -26.98 -12.51 -6.10
CA GLU A 174 -27.66 -12.15 -4.85
C GLU A 174 -27.97 -10.64 -4.75
N LEU A 175 -27.64 -9.87 -5.79
CA LEU A 175 -27.85 -8.42 -5.82
C LEU A 175 -29.32 -8.06 -6.01
N VAL A 176 -29.80 -7.13 -5.18
CA VAL A 176 -31.14 -6.56 -5.33
C VAL A 176 -31.11 -5.54 -6.46
N THR A 177 -31.90 -5.78 -7.51
CA THR A 177 -32.07 -4.86 -8.65
C THR A 177 -33.39 -4.10 -8.63
N ASP A 178 -34.38 -4.58 -7.87
CA ASP A 178 -35.66 -3.91 -7.69
C ASP A 178 -35.55 -2.75 -6.70
N THR A 179 -35.84 -1.53 -7.17
CA THR A 179 -35.84 -0.30 -6.39
C THR A 179 -36.74 -0.33 -5.15
N ALA A 180 -37.82 -1.12 -5.16
CA ALA A 180 -38.74 -1.22 -4.03
C ALA A 180 -38.17 -2.03 -2.85
N GLN A 181 -37.22 -2.92 -3.14
CA GLN A 181 -36.58 -3.80 -2.17
C GLN A 181 -35.24 -3.24 -1.63
N MET A 182 -34.83 -2.06 -2.08
CA MET A 182 -33.59 -1.42 -1.66
C MET A 182 -33.76 -0.51 -0.45
N SER A 183 -32.64 -0.17 0.20
CA SER A 183 -32.65 0.92 1.19
C SER A 183 -33.06 2.26 0.54
N PRO A 184 -33.63 3.21 1.31
CA PRO A 184 -34.08 4.49 0.78
C PRO A 184 -32.98 5.28 0.05
N GLU A 185 -31.74 5.20 0.53
CA GLU A 185 -30.58 5.87 -0.07
C GLU A 185 -30.20 5.25 -1.43
N ALA A 186 -30.18 3.91 -1.50
CA ALA A 186 -29.88 3.20 -2.75
C ALA A 186 -30.98 3.40 -3.79
N ALA A 187 -32.26 3.36 -3.36
CA ALA A 187 -33.38 3.67 -4.23
C ALA A 187 -33.32 5.13 -4.73
N GLN A 188 -32.95 6.09 -3.89
CA GLN A 188 -32.76 7.49 -4.31
C GLN A 188 -31.65 7.63 -5.37
N TYR A 189 -30.56 6.87 -5.23
CA TYR A 189 -29.47 6.88 -6.21
C TYR A 189 -29.92 6.40 -7.60
N LEU A 190 -30.79 5.38 -7.66
CA LEU A 190 -31.38 4.87 -8.90
C LEU A 190 -32.42 5.82 -9.48
N ARG A 191 -33.26 6.45 -8.66
CA ARG A 191 -34.24 7.45 -9.13
C ARG A 191 -33.58 8.64 -9.82
N LYS A 192 -32.36 9.01 -9.41
CA LYS A 192 -31.56 10.06 -10.07
C LYS A 192 -31.01 9.62 -11.44
N ARG A 193 -31.10 8.35 -11.81
CA ARG A 193 -30.53 7.76 -13.03
C ARG A 193 -31.59 6.93 -13.78
N PRO A 194 -32.45 7.58 -14.58
CA PRO A 194 -33.53 6.90 -15.30
C PRO A 194 -33.06 5.80 -16.28
N TRP A 195 -31.80 5.87 -16.71
CA TRP A 195 -31.18 4.89 -17.59
C TRP A 195 -30.75 3.60 -16.89
N MET A 196 -30.74 3.56 -15.56
CA MET A 196 -30.32 2.40 -14.78
C MET A 196 -31.56 1.55 -14.43
N THR A 197 -32.09 0.86 -15.44
CA THR A 197 -33.27 -0.02 -15.28
C THR A 197 -32.88 -1.36 -14.63
N PRO A 198 -33.81 -2.06 -13.96
CA PRO A 198 -33.54 -3.36 -13.32
C PRO A 198 -32.95 -4.41 -14.29
N GLU A 199 -33.35 -4.40 -15.56
CA GLU A 199 -32.88 -5.33 -16.58
C GLU A 199 -31.40 -5.06 -16.94
N LEU A 200 -31.01 -3.79 -17.03
CA LEU A 200 -29.61 -3.39 -17.29
C LEU A 200 -28.73 -3.70 -16.08
N MET A 201 -29.25 -3.44 -14.89
CA MET A 201 -28.59 -3.78 -13.63
C MET A 201 -28.29 -5.28 -13.53
N GLN A 202 -29.28 -6.13 -13.84
CA GLN A 202 -29.10 -7.58 -13.88
C GLN A 202 -28.09 -8.01 -14.95
N LYS A 203 -28.19 -7.44 -16.16
CA LYS A 203 -27.25 -7.74 -17.27
C LYS A 203 -25.80 -7.39 -16.93
N TRP A 204 -25.58 -6.31 -16.18
CA TRP A 204 -24.24 -5.86 -15.81
C TRP A 204 -23.76 -6.41 -14.46
N GLY A 205 -24.56 -7.21 -13.76
CA GLY A 205 -24.22 -7.72 -12.43
C GLY A 205 -24.05 -6.61 -11.39
N VAL A 206 -24.89 -5.57 -11.49
CA VAL A 206 -24.89 -4.40 -10.60
C VAL A 206 -26.19 -4.38 -9.81
N GLY A 207 -26.12 -4.05 -8.53
CA GLY A 207 -27.29 -3.94 -7.67
C GLY A 207 -26.92 -3.60 -6.25
N TRP A 208 -27.92 -3.57 -5.39
CA TRP A 208 -27.75 -3.26 -3.98
C TRP A 208 -27.52 -4.52 -3.16
N ILE A 209 -26.54 -4.47 -2.27
CA ILE A 209 -26.28 -5.52 -1.28
C ILE A 209 -26.89 -5.05 0.05
N PRO A 210 -27.84 -5.79 0.63
CA PRO A 210 -28.40 -5.45 1.93
C PRO A 210 -27.32 -5.51 3.03
N GLY A 211 -27.48 -4.76 4.12
CA GLY A 211 -26.47 -4.63 5.18
C GLY A 211 -26.14 -5.90 5.98
N ASN A 212 -26.84 -7.02 5.70
CA ASN A 212 -26.48 -8.37 6.14
C ASN A 212 -25.68 -9.15 5.08
N GLY A 213 -25.23 -8.45 4.03
CA GLY A 213 -24.44 -9.01 2.94
C GLY A 213 -23.13 -9.60 3.45
N ARG A 214 -22.65 -10.61 2.73
CA ARG A 214 -21.48 -11.44 3.06
C ARG A 214 -20.14 -10.69 2.92
N SER A 215 -20.01 -9.50 3.52
CA SER A 215 -18.82 -8.64 3.51
C SER A 215 -18.02 -8.78 4.80
#